data_AF-Q9FQ00-F1
#
_entry.id   AF-Q9FQ00-F1
#
_cell.length_a   1.000
_cell.length_b   1.000
_cell.length_c   1.000
_cell.angle_alpha   90.00
_cell.angle_beta   90.00
_cell.angle_gamma   90.00
#
_symmetry.space_group_name_H-M   'P 1'
#
loop_
_entity.id
_entity.type
_entity.pdbx_description
1 polymer ?
#
loop_
_entity_poly.entity_id
_entity_poly.type
_entity_poly.pdbx_seq_one_letter_code
_entity_poly.pdbx_strand_id
1 'polypeptide(L)'
;LALGGQITVLTGLFYWIAQLLGATAASYLLKVVTGGLAVPIHSVAAGVGAAEGVVMEIIITFALVYTVYATAADPKGSLGTIAPIAIG
;
A
#
# COMPACT_ATOMS: atom_id res chain seq x y z
N LEU A 1 -9.99 1.01 5.57
CA LEU A 1 -10.17 2.09 6.56
C LEU A 1 -11.45 2.88 6.33
N ALA A 2 -11.59 3.62 5.21
CA ALA A 2 -12.80 4.43 4.96
C ALA A 2 -14.09 3.58 4.91
N LEU A 3 -14.04 2.43 4.20
CA LEU A 3 -15.15 1.48 4.13
C LEU A 3 -15.59 0.93 5.50
N GLY A 4 -14.65 0.83 6.46
CA GLY A 4 -14.93 0.35 7.82
C GLY A 4 -15.04 1.48 8.85
N GLY A 5 -15.26 2.73 8.41
CA GLY A 5 -15.47 3.88 9.29
C GLY A 5 -14.25 4.33 10.10
N GLN A 6 -13.05 3.84 9.80
CA GLN A 6 -11.82 4.16 10.54
C GLN A 6 -11.19 5.51 10.13
N ILE A 7 -11.64 6.07 9.01
CA ILE A 7 -11.25 7.39 8.50
C ILE A 7 -12.41 7.95 7.67
N THR A 8 -12.59 9.26 7.64
CA THR A 8 -13.58 9.89 6.76
C THR A 8 -13.17 9.76 5.29
N VAL A 9 -14.14 9.79 4.37
CA VAL A 9 -13.88 9.74 2.92
C VAL A 9 -13.03 10.94 2.47
N LEU A 10 -13.34 12.14 2.96
CA LEU A 10 -12.60 13.34 2.60
C LEU A 10 -11.14 13.28 3.06
N THR A 11 -10.90 12.86 4.31
CA THR A 11 -9.53 12.65 4.79
C THR A 11 -8.84 11.56 3.99
N GLY A 12 -9.52 10.45 3.67
CA GLY A 12 -8.99 9.39 2.81
C GLY A 12 -8.55 9.88 1.43
N LEU A 13 -9.29 10.79 0.82
CA LEU A 13 -8.93 11.41 -0.46
C LEU A 13 -7.62 12.23 -0.35
N PHE A 14 -7.45 13.02 0.71
CA PHE A 14 -6.21 13.75 0.94
C PHE A 14 -5.02 12.79 1.17
N TYR A 15 -5.24 11.67 1.86
CA TYR A 15 -4.22 10.63 2.01
C TYR A 15 -3.81 10.05 0.64
N TRP A 16 -4.76 9.76 -0.25
CA TRP A 16 -4.44 9.30 -1.60
C TRP A 16 -3.60 10.30 -2.38
N ILE A 17 -3.99 11.58 -2.36
CA ILE A 17 -3.22 12.64 -3.04
C ILE A 17 -1.79 12.70 -2.47
N ALA A 18 -1.64 12.71 -1.14
CA ALA A 18 -0.34 12.76 -0.49
C ALA A 18 0.52 11.53 -0.82
N GLN A 19 -0.05 10.32 -0.81
CA GLN A 19 0.65 9.07 -1.11
C GLN A 19 1.10 9.01 -2.57
N LEU A 20 0.25 9.41 -3.52
CA LEU A 20 0.58 9.43 -4.94
C LEU A 20 1.66 10.48 -5.27
N LEU A 21 1.56 11.67 -4.68
CA LEU A 21 2.60 12.71 -4.82
C LEU A 21 3.92 12.25 -4.19
N GLY A 22 3.88 11.63 -3.02
CA GLY A 22 5.05 11.07 -2.34
C GLY A 22 5.75 10.00 -3.18
N ALA A 23 5.00 9.04 -3.74
CA ALA A 23 5.55 8.00 -4.61
C ALA A 23 6.17 8.58 -5.90
N THR A 24 5.52 9.59 -6.48
CA THR A 24 6.02 10.29 -7.68
C THR A 24 7.32 11.04 -7.38
N ALA A 25 7.36 11.80 -6.27
CA ALA A 25 8.55 12.53 -5.84
C ALA A 25 9.72 11.59 -5.51
N ALA A 26 9.45 10.49 -4.81
CA ALA A 26 10.45 9.47 -4.49
C ALA A 26 11.02 8.81 -5.76
N SER A 27 10.18 8.48 -6.73
CA SER A 27 10.62 7.90 -8.01
C SER A 27 11.51 8.87 -8.81
N TYR A 28 11.16 10.17 -8.82
CA TYR A 28 11.99 11.19 -9.46
C TYR A 28 13.32 11.37 -8.75
N LEU A 29 13.31 11.46 -7.42
CA LEU A 29 14.53 11.55 -6.62
C LEU A 29 15.43 10.34 -6.85
N LEU A 30 14.86 9.12 -6.88
CA LEU A 30 15.59 7.90 -7.16
C LEU A 30 16.30 7.96 -8.52
N LYS A 31 15.60 8.42 -9.56
CA LYS A 31 16.20 8.62 -10.90
C LYS A 31 17.37 9.60 -10.85
N VAL A 32 17.27 10.68 -10.08
CA VAL A 32 18.35 11.67 -9.94
C VAL A 32 19.55 11.07 -9.21
N VAL A 33 19.36 10.47 -8.02
CA VAL A 33 20.47 9.97 -7.19
C VAL A 33 21.15 8.74 -7.77
N THR A 34 20.48 8.02 -8.68
CA THR A 34 21.04 6.88 -9.41
C THR A 34 21.75 7.28 -10.71
N GLY A 35 21.86 8.58 -11.02
CA GLY A 35 22.52 9.05 -12.24
C GLY A 35 21.71 8.80 -13.52
N GLY A 36 20.38 8.78 -13.41
CA GLY A 36 19.46 8.66 -14.55
C GLY A 36 19.08 7.23 -14.93
N LEU A 37 19.37 6.23 -14.08
CA LEU A 37 18.92 4.86 -14.30
C LEU A 37 17.39 4.78 -14.38
N ALA A 38 16.90 3.79 -15.11
CA ALA A 38 15.46 3.53 -15.23
C ALA A 38 14.89 3.11 -13.86
N VAL A 39 13.73 3.68 -13.50
CA VAL A 39 12.97 3.26 -12.32
C VAL A 39 12.08 2.08 -12.74
N PRO A 40 12.23 0.89 -12.13
CA PRO A 40 11.43 -0.27 -12.48
C PRO A 40 9.92 -0.02 -12.27
N ILE A 41 9.09 -0.62 -13.13
CA ILE A 41 7.64 -0.62 -13.00
C ILE A 41 7.14 -2.01 -12.60
N HIS A 42 6.00 -2.07 -11.92
CA HIS A 42 5.34 -3.33 -11.65
C HIS A 42 4.65 -3.86 -12.91
N SER A 43 4.89 -5.12 -13.23
CA SER A 43 4.20 -5.82 -14.31
C SER A 43 3.98 -7.29 -13.92
N VAL A 44 2.94 -7.90 -14.49
CA VAL A 44 2.79 -9.36 -14.40
C VAL A 44 3.96 -10.06 -15.09
N ALA A 45 4.30 -11.25 -14.60
CA ALA A 45 5.38 -12.05 -15.18
C ALA A 45 5.03 -12.48 -16.61
N ALA A 46 6.06 -12.75 -17.43
CA ALA A 46 5.86 -13.23 -18.80
C ALA A 46 5.05 -14.54 -18.78
N GLY A 47 3.97 -14.60 -19.57
CA GLY A 47 3.07 -15.74 -19.62
C GLY A 47 1.98 -15.78 -18.54
N VAL A 48 1.95 -14.81 -17.61
CA VAL A 48 0.86 -14.65 -16.62
C VAL A 48 -0.18 -13.67 -17.14
N GLY A 49 -1.45 -14.05 -17.09
CA GLY A 49 -2.56 -13.21 -17.52
C GLY A 49 -2.91 -12.11 -16.52
N ALA A 50 -3.66 -11.12 -17.00
CA ALA A 50 -4.10 -10.00 -16.18
C ALA A 50 -5.05 -10.43 -15.06
N ALA A 51 -5.91 -11.42 -15.31
CA ALA A 51 -6.87 -11.91 -14.31
C ALA A 51 -6.16 -12.57 -13.13
N GLU A 52 -5.14 -13.38 -13.40
CA GLU A 52 -4.29 -14.03 -12.40
C GLU A 52 -3.55 -12.98 -11.57
N GLY A 53 -2.99 -11.95 -12.23
CA GLY A 53 -2.36 -10.82 -11.55
C GLY A 53 -3.33 -10.08 -10.62
N VAL A 54 -4.55 -9.79 -11.08
CA VAL A 54 -5.57 -9.11 -10.26
C VAL A 54 -5.99 -9.96 -9.07
N VAL A 55 -6.20 -11.27 -9.24
CA VAL A 55 -6.55 -12.17 -8.14
C VAL A 55 -5.42 -12.23 -7.10
N MET A 56 -4.17 -12.30 -7.55
CA MET A 56 -3.02 -12.24 -6.64
C MET A 56 -3.00 -10.94 -5.83
N GLU A 57 -3.15 -9.78 -6.49
CA GLU A 57 -3.20 -8.47 -5.84
C GLU A 57 -4.35 -8.37 -4.83
N ILE A 58 -5.52 -8.93 -5.13
CA ILE A 58 -6.66 -9.01 -4.20
C ILE A 58 -6.26 -9.77 -2.93
N ILE A 59 -5.63 -10.94 -3.07
CA ILE A 59 -5.27 -11.80 -1.93
C ILE A 59 -4.25 -11.09 -1.03
N ILE A 60 -3.16 -10.57 -1.60
CA ILE A 60 -2.10 -9.94 -0.81
C ILE A 60 -2.52 -8.60 -0.23
N THR A 61 -3.31 -7.80 -0.95
CA THR A 61 -3.85 -6.55 -0.42
C THR A 61 -4.87 -6.80 0.66
N PHE A 62 -5.70 -7.85 0.54
CA PHE A 62 -6.58 -8.28 1.61
C PHE A 62 -5.78 -8.65 2.86
N ALA A 63 -4.72 -9.46 2.73
CA ALA A 63 -3.88 -9.83 3.86
C ALA A 63 -3.27 -8.59 4.54
N LEU A 64 -2.71 -7.65 3.77
CA LEU A 64 -2.16 -6.40 4.30
C LEU A 64 -3.21 -5.56 5.04
N VAL A 65 -4.33 -5.28 4.39
CA VAL A 65 -5.39 -4.43 4.98
C VAL A 65 -6.00 -5.11 6.20
N TYR A 66 -6.19 -6.44 6.17
CA TYR A 66 -6.66 -7.20 7.32
C TYR A 66 -5.68 -7.09 8.50
N THR A 67 -4.38 -7.23 8.26
CA THR A 67 -3.35 -7.05 9.30
C THR A 67 -3.41 -5.65 9.91
N VAL A 68 -3.62 -4.60 9.11
CA VAL A 68 -3.86 -3.23 9.62
C VAL A 68 -5.07 -3.19 10.55
N TYR A 69 -6.19 -3.82 10.15
CA TYR A 69 -7.38 -3.87 11.01
C TYR A 69 -7.13 -4.62 12.32
N ALA A 70 -6.52 -5.81 12.24
CA ALA A 70 -6.30 -6.69 13.37
C ALA A 70 -5.27 -6.16 14.38
N THR A 71 -4.28 -5.40 13.90
CA THR A 71 -3.16 -4.96 14.75
C THR A 71 -3.20 -3.49 15.14
N ALA A 72 -3.75 -2.60 14.30
CA ALA A 72 -3.72 -1.17 14.50
C ALA A 72 -5.09 -0.50 14.67
N ALA A 73 -6.16 -1.04 14.07
CA ALA A 73 -7.48 -0.40 14.09
C ALA A 73 -8.45 -0.97 15.14
N ASP A 74 -8.29 -2.23 15.55
CA ASP A 74 -9.17 -2.85 16.54
C ASP A 74 -8.97 -2.22 17.94
N PRO A 75 -9.99 -1.55 18.53
CA PRO A 75 -9.88 -0.96 19.86
C PRO A 75 -9.74 -2.01 20.98
N LYS A 76 -10.00 -3.29 20.69
CA LYS A 76 -9.83 -4.41 21.63
C LYS A 76 -8.48 -5.12 21.44
N GLY A 77 -7.71 -4.78 20.41
CA GLY A 77 -6.45 -5.43 20.09
C GLY A 77 -5.34 -5.03 21.07
N SER A 78 -4.61 -6.02 21.60
CA SER A 78 -3.40 -5.79 22.41
C SER A 78 -2.11 -5.74 21.58
N LEU A 79 -2.25 -5.72 20.24
CA LEU A 79 -1.13 -5.86 19.30
C LEU A 79 -0.58 -4.51 18.79
N GLY A 80 -1.12 -3.38 19.28
CA GLY A 80 -0.78 -2.05 18.77
C GLY A 80 0.73 -1.74 18.78
N THR A 81 1.48 -2.24 19.77
CA THR A 81 2.94 -2.05 19.85
C THR A 81 3.70 -2.71 18.71
N ILE A 82 3.23 -3.88 18.23
CA ILE A 82 3.88 -4.63 17.16
C ILE A 82 3.21 -4.41 15.79
N ALA A 83 2.17 -3.59 15.71
CA ALA A 83 1.46 -3.35 14.45
C ALA A 83 2.40 -2.89 13.32
N PRO A 84 3.34 -1.95 13.52
CA PRO A 84 4.21 -1.51 12.43
C PRO A 84 5.08 -2.63 11.83
N ILE A 85 5.57 -3.55 12.66
CA ILE A 85 6.41 -4.67 12.20
C ILE A 85 5.59 -5.84 11.65
N ALA A 86 4.31 -5.94 11.99
CA ALA A 86 3.41 -6.92 11.38
C ALA A 86 2.90 -6.47 10.00
N ILE A 87 2.77 -5.15 9.81
CA ILE A 87 2.27 -4.54 8.57
C ILE A 87 3.37 -4.47 7.49
N GLY A 88 4.60 -4.15 7.88
CA GLY A 88 5.76 -4.01 6.98
C GLY A 88 6.59 -5.28 6.89
#